data_AF-A0AAV3EYQ5-F1
#
_entry.id   AF-A0AAV3EYQ5-F1
#
_cell.length_a   1.000
_cell.length_b   1.000
_cell.length_c   1.000
_cell.angle_alpha   90.00
_cell.angle_beta   90.00
_cell.angle_gamma   90.00
#
_symmetry.space_group_name_H-M   'P 1'
#
loop_
_entity.id
_entity.type
_entity.pdbx_description
1 polymer ?
#
loop_
_entity_poly.entity_id
_entity_poly.type
_entity_poly.pdbx_seq_one_letter_code
_entity_poly.pdbx_strand_id
1 'polypeptide(L)'
;MTLTDIEKKWDFKYPPIFHQLWEDGMFSYGDLSEGWNTVVYPKIKDYPPLFLHCYDFELHFSTEIIEEELELFYREDEYCHVLPDIKLVPFGMTGAHDLYCFYFNGQIGEDIPIVYIENVEDEGVYLAKNLNEYIFIRMLYELSEIEVPSDEIELAEYWDNYKATLRSHSKYMTTEQVLFLESLHSKESKEIIVYNYKGEESFRYNSVLTEEEFKKYRDLYCPYDKYEERFVFMVIS
;
A
#
# COMPACT_ATOMS: atom_id res chain seq x y z
N MET A 1 -20.05 -5.89 -9.87
CA MET A 1 -19.40 -6.49 -11.08
C MET A 1 -18.33 -7.50 -10.64
N THR A 2 -17.90 -8.51 -11.42
CA THR A 2 -16.76 -9.37 -11.01
C THR A 2 -15.42 -8.79 -11.51
N LEU A 3 -14.29 -9.14 -10.88
CA LEU A 3 -12.96 -8.75 -11.37
C LEU A 3 -12.76 -9.14 -12.84
N THR A 4 -13.16 -10.35 -13.21
CA THR A 4 -13.08 -10.87 -14.58
C THR A 4 -13.89 -10.03 -15.58
N ASP A 5 -15.00 -9.41 -15.14
CA ASP A 5 -15.80 -8.54 -16.01
C ASP A 5 -15.06 -7.21 -16.26
N ILE A 6 -14.42 -6.64 -15.22
CA ILE A 6 -13.61 -5.42 -15.31
C ILE A 6 -12.41 -5.66 -16.25
N GLU A 7 -11.66 -6.73 -16.03
CA GLU A 7 -10.50 -7.13 -16.85
C GLU A 7 -10.87 -7.24 -18.34
N LYS A 8 -12.04 -7.82 -18.64
CA LYS A 8 -12.56 -7.93 -20.01
C LYS A 8 -12.99 -6.58 -20.57
N LYS A 9 -13.68 -5.73 -19.78
CA LYS A 9 -14.16 -4.42 -20.23
C LYS A 9 -12.98 -3.51 -20.60
N TRP A 10 -11.92 -3.54 -19.81
CA TRP A 10 -10.77 -2.64 -19.91
C TRP A 10 -9.52 -3.28 -20.55
N ASP A 11 -9.66 -4.47 -21.10
CA ASP A 11 -8.61 -5.22 -21.83
C ASP A 11 -7.29 -5.36 -21.06
N PHE A 12 -7.36 -5.78 -19.79
CA PHE A 12 -6.18 -6.05 -18.99
C PHE A 12 -6.34 -7.33 -18.18
N LYS A 13 -5.26 -7.75 -17.53
CA LYS A 13 -5.33 -8.83 -16.55
C LYS A 13 -4.50 -8.48 -15.33
N TYR A 14 -5.10 -8.57 -14.16
CA TYR A 14 -4.38 -8.46 -12.91
C TYR A 14 -3.36 -9.60 -12.77
N PRO A 15 -2.25 -9.37 -12.06
CA PRO A 15 -1.29 -10.43 -11.79
C PRO A 15 -1.93 -11.50 -10.90
N PRO A 16 -1.49 -12.77 -10.98
CA PRO A 16 -2.06 -13.88 -10.21
C PRO A 16 -2.18 -13.63 -8.70
N ILE A 17 -1.20 -12.91 -8.11
CA ILE A 17 -1.23 -12.53 -6.69
C ILE A 17 -2.45 -11.67 -6.35
N PHE A 18 -2.88 -10.75 -7.21
CA PHE A 18 -4.02 -9.89 -6.94
C PHE A 18 -5.33 -10.69 -6.93
N HIS A 19 -5.49 -11.64 -7.85
CA HIS A 19 -6.61 -12.58 -7.78
C HIS A 19 -6.59 -13.41 -6.49
N GLN A 20 -5.41 -13.86 -6.07
CA GLN A 20 -5.27 -14.62 -4.83
C GLN A 20 -5.69 -13.78 -3.61
N LEU A 21 -5.22 -12.53 -3.50
CA LEU A 21 -5.65 -11.58 -2.46
C LEU A 21 -7.17 -11.38 -2.47
N TRP A 22 -7.76 -11.25 -3.66
CA TRP A 22 -9.21 -11.09 -3.82
C TRP A 22 -9.99 -12.32 -3.36
N GLU A 23 -9.59 -13.52 -3.78
CA GLU A 23 -10.19 -14.80 -3.38
C GLU A 23 -10.04 -15.07 -1.88
N ASP A 24 -8.92 -14.65 -1.30
CA ASP A 24 -8.65 -14.73 0.13
C ASP A 24 -9.42 -13.68 0.96
N GLY A 25 -10.16 -12.77 0.30
CA GLY A 25 -10.96 -11.74 0.97
C GLY A 25 -10.15 -10.59 1.54
N MET A 26 -8.92 -10.38 1.07
CA MET A 26 -7.98 -9.41 1.63
C MET A 26 -8.36 -7.94 1.34
N PHE A 27 -9.35 -7.67 0.50
CA PHE A 27 -9.91 -6.32 0.30
C PHE A 27 -11.23 -6.10 1.06
N SER A 28 -11.68 -7.09 1.85
CA SER A 28 -12.93 -7.01 2.60
C SER A 28 -12.68 -6.64 4.05
N TYR A 29 -13.03 -5.41 4.40
CA TYR A 29 -12.97 -4.90 5.76
C TYR A 29 -14.30 -5.09 6.51
N GLY A 30 -15.29 -5.72 5.86
CA GLY A 30 -16.63 -5.91 6.38
C GLY A 30 -17.50 -4.65 6.30
N ASP A 31 -18.56 -4.61 7.11
CA ASP A 31 -19.53 -3.51 7.14
C ASP A 31 -19.00 -2.32 7.94
N LEU A 32 -18.54 -1.28 7.24
CA LEU A 32 -17.92 -0.06 7.79
C LEU A 32 -18.91 0.91 8.48
N SER A 33 -20.12 0.45 8.80
CA SER A 33 -21.12 1.25 9.52
C SER A 33 -20.80 1.45 11.01
N GLU A 34 -21.66 2.21 11.69
CA GLU A 34 -21.53 2.49 13.13
C GLU A 34 -21.38 1.19 13.94
N GLY A 35 -20.33 1.12 14.76
CA GLY A 35 -20.00 -0.06 15.56
C GLY A 35 -19.01 -1.03 14.93
N TRP A 36 -18.45 -0.72 13.75
CA TRP A 36 -17.41 -1.53 13.09
C TRP A 36 -16.28 -1.96 14.05
N ASN A 37 -15.77 -1.03 14.85
CA ASN A 37 -14.71 -1.28 15.83
C ASN A 37 -15.10 -2.28 16.94
N THR A 38 -16.39 -2.46 17.20
CA THR A 38 -16.90 -3.38 18.25
C THR A 38 -17.43 -4.69 17.68
N VAL A 39 -17.85 -4.72 16.42
CA VAL A 39 -18.55 -5.87 15.81
C VAL A 39 -17.73 -6.55 14.73
N VAL A 40 -17.00 -5.78 13.93
CA VAL A 40 -16.27 -6.28 12.76
C VAL A 40 -14.79 -6.39 13.06
N TYR A 41 -14.14 -5.32 13.52
CA TYR A 41 -12.71 -5.30 13.84
C TYR A 41 -12.26 -6.47 14.73
N PRO A 42 -12.96 -6.82 15.83
CA PRO A 42 -12.54 -7.92 16.69
C PRO A 42 -12.54 -9.29 16.00
N LYS A 43 -13.26 -9.45 14.88
CA LYS A 43 -13.32 -10.70 14.10
C LYS A 43 -12.20 -10.81 13.07
N ILE A 44 -11.65 -9.68 12.62
CA ILE A 44 -10.65 -9.65 11.55
C ILE A 44 -9.25 -9.33 12.05
N LYS A 45 -9.08 -8.72 13.25
CA LYS A 45 -7.76 -8.31 13.76
C LYS A 45 -6.73 -9.44 13.92
N ASP A 46 -7.19 -10.68 14.16
CA ASP A 46 -6.31 -11.85 14.30
C ASP A 46 -5.87 -12.42 12.94
N TYR A 47 -6.52 -12.03 11.84
CA TYR A 47 -6.09 -12.36 10.48
C TYR A 47 -6.47 -11.18 9.57
N PRO A 48 -5.76 -10.05 9.70
CA PRO A 48 -6.20 -8.79 9.12
C PRO A 48 -6.15 -8.85 7.59
N PRO A 49 -7.13 -8.24 6.90
CA PRO A 49 -7.09 -8.01 5.45
C PRO A 49 -5.91 -7.11 5.07
N LEU A 50 -5.70 -6.96 3.76
CA LEU A 50 -4.54 -6.29 3.18
C LEU A 50 -4.41 -4.89 3.75
N PHE A 51 -3.33 -4.63 4.48
CA PHE A 51 -2.98 -3.31 5.01
C PHE A 51 -3.96 -2.70 6.05
N LEU A 52 -4.77 -3.51 6.74
CA LEU A 52 -5.71 -3.02 7.79
C LEU A 52 -5.06 -2.09 8.83
N HIS A 53 -3.82 -2.39 9.19
CA HIS A 53 -3.06 -1.67 10.22
C HIS A 53 -1.92 -0.83 9.63
N CYS A 54 -1.86 -0.69 8.31
CA CYS A 54 -0.84 0.12 7.66
C CYS A 54 -1.33 1.56 7.51
N TYR A 55 -0.38 2.49 7.52
CA TYR A 55 -0.70 3.90 7.32
C TYR A 55 -1.26 4.17 5.92
N ASP A 56 -2.35 4.93 5.87
CA ASP A 56 -2.95 5.54 4.67
C ASP A 56 -3.30 4.55 3.53
N PHE A 57 -4.10 3.54 3.90
CA PHE A 57 -4.78 2.65 2.96
C PHE A 57 -6.26 2.55 3.34
N GLU A 58 -7.15 2.83 2.39
CA GLU A 58 -8.59 2.90 2.64
C GLU A 58 -9.26 1.55 2.79
N LEU A 59 -10.27 1.52 3.67
CA LEU A 59 -10.97 0.29 4.07
C LEU A 59 -11.98 -0.18 3.00
N HIS A 60 -12.33 0.69 2.05
CA HIS A 60 -13.40 0.46 1.08
C HIS A 60 -12.84 0.45 -0.34
N PHE A 61 -12.30 -0.68 -0.78
CA PHE A 61 -11.89 -0.88 -2.18
C PHE A 61 -12.64 -2.06 -2.79
N SER A 62 -13.55 -1.78 -3.73
CA SER A 62 -14.44 -2.78 -4.35
C SER A 62 -14.36 -2.78 -5.87
N THR A 63 -15.01 -3.74 -6.53
CA THR A 63 -15.10 -3.76 -8.00
C THR A 63 -15.86 -2.56 -8.55
N GLU A 64 -16.81 -2.01 -7.81
CA GLU A 64 -17.52 -0.78 -8.17
C GLU A 64 -16.56 0.42 -8.18
N ILE A 65 -15.71 0.55 -7.17
CA ILE A 65 -14.71 1.63 -7.09
C ILE A 65 -13.66 1.49 -8.18
N ILE A 66 -13.12 0.27 -8.39
CA ILE A 66 -12.18 0.02 -9.49
C ILE A 66 -12.78 0.47 -10.83
N GLU A 67 -14.04 0.15 -11.07
CA GLU A 67 -14.74 0.53 -12.29
C GLU A 67 -14.90 2.06 -12.40
N GLU A 68 -15.33 2.73 -11.33
CA GLU A 68 -15.49 4.19 -11.30
C GLU A 68 -14.15 4.90 -11.59
N GLU A 69 -13.05 4.46 -10.98
CA GLU A 69 -11.73 5.02 -11.23
C GLU A 69 -11.23 4.79 -12.66
N LEU A 70 -11.46 3.61 -13.22
CA LEU A 70 -11.11 3.34 -14.61
C LEU A 70 -11.96 4.20 -15.57
N GLU A 71 -13.25 4.41 -15.27
CA GLU A 71 -14.08 5.35 -16.02
C GLU A 71 -13.57 6.78 -15.93
N LEU A 72 -13.06 7.22 -14.77
CA LEU A 72 -12.46 8.55 -14.60
C LEU A 72 -11.15 8.69 -15.39
N PHE A 73 -10.24 7.72 -15.29
CA PHE A 73 -8.94 7.77 -15.97
C PHE A 73 -9.06 7.89 -17.50
N TYR A 74 -10.01 7.18 -18.09
CA TYR A 74 -10.12 7.03 -19.54
C TYR A 74 -11.36 7.69 -20.14
N ARG A 75 -12.05 8.55 -19.37
CA ARG A 75 -13.10 9.39 -19.93
C ARG A 75 -12.49 10.37 -20.92
N GLU A 76 -13.10 10.48 -22.09
CA GLU A 76 -12.82 11.58 -23.01
C GLU A 76 -13.43 12.87 -22.43
N ASP A 77 -12.68 13.59 -21.60
CA ASP A 77 -13.01 14.96 -21.20
C ASP A 77 -11.85 15.94 -21.46
N GLU A 78 -12.20 17.23 -21.57
CA GLU A 78 -11.29 18.29 -21.97
C GLU A 78 -10.35 18.77 -20.84
N TYR A 79 -10.54 18.30 -19.60
CA TYR A 79 -9.90 18.89 -18.40
C TYR A 79 -8.77 18.02 -17.84
N CYS A 80 -8.97 16.70 -17.76
CA CYS A 80 -7.96 15.78 -17.25
C CYS A 80 -8.19 14.39 -17.85
N HIS A 81 -7.22 13.88 -18.62
CA HIS A 81 -7.23 12.48 -19.05
C HIS A 81 -5.84 11.88 -18.93
N VAL A 82 -5.80 10.61 -18.54
CA VAL A 82 -4.58 9.80 -18.63
C VAL A 82 -4.13 9.79 -20.09
N LEU A 83 -2.82 9.94 -20.32
CA LEU A 83 -2.25 9.94 -21.66
C LEU A 83 -2.70 8.68 -22.43
N PRO A 84 -3.05 8.77 -23.73
CA PRO A 84 -3.65 7.65 -24.47
C PRO A 84 -2.82 6.35 -24.48
N ASP A 85 -1.50 6.47 -24.36
CA ASP A 85 -0.59 5.34 -24.35
C ASP A 85 -0.37 4.78 -22.94
N ILE A 86 -0.83 5.45 -21.88
CA ILE A 86 -0.63 5.05 -20.49
C ILE A 86 -1.79 4.18 -20.00
N LYS A 87 -1.44 3.08 -19.32
CA LYS A 87 -2.38 2.15 -18.72
C LYS A 87 -2.11 1.97 -17.23
N LEU A 88 -2.90 2.69 -16.44
CA LEU A 88 -3.01 2.59 -14.99
C LEU A 88 -4.27 1.81 -14.61
N VAL A 89 -4.12 0.92 -13.63
CA VAL A 89 -5.24 0.16 -13.06
C VAL A 89 -5.16 0.21 -11.53
N PRO A 90 -6.14 0.77 -10.83
CA PRO A 90 -6.08 0.94 -9.38
C PRO A 90 -6.30 -0.39 -8.65
N PHE A 91 -5.66 -0.54 -7.49
CA PHE A 91 -5.86 -1.68 -6.58
C PHE A 91 -6.01 -1.28 -5.11
N GLY A 92 -5.90 0.01 -4.81
CA GLY A 92 -6.12 0.59 -3.49
C GLY A 92 -6.10 2.12 -3.58
N MET A 93 -6.46 2.77 -2.49
CA MET A 93 -6.43 4.24 -2.39
C MET A 93 -6.13 4.72 -0.97
N THR A 94 -5.75 5.97 -0.84
CA THR A 94 -5.62 6.71 0.44
C THR A 94 -6.93 7.36 0.83
N GLY A 95 -7.03 7.87 2.05
CA GLY A 95 -8.23 8.62 2.47
C GLY A 95 -8.37 9.99 1.79
N ALA A 96 -7.29 10.46 1.16
CA ALA A 96 -7.30 11.63 0.30
C ALA A 96 -7.65 11.30 -1.17
N HIS A 97 -7.99 10.04 -1.47
CA HIS A 97 -8.31 9.55 -2.81
C HIS A 97 -7.10 9.59 -3.77
N ASP A 98 -5.90 9.46 -3.24
CA ASP A 98 -4.72 9.11 -4.04
C ASP A 98 -4.75 7.62 -4.32
N LEU A 99 -4.24 7.20 -5.47
CA LEU A 99 -4.42 5.85 -5.97
C LEU A 99 -3.11 5.07 -5.94
N TYR A 100 -3.20 3.82 -5.48
CA TYR A 100 -2.19 2.81 -5.73
C TYR A 100 -2.56 2.05 -6.99
N CYS A 101 -1.72 2.09 -8.02
CA CYS A 101 -2.01 1.52 -9.32
C CYS A 101 -0.96 0.49 -9.78
N PHE A 102 -1.42 -0.45 -10.58
CA PHE A 102 -0.58 -1.20 -11.50
C PHE A 102 -0.29 -0.35 -12.74
N TYR A 103 0.98 -0.22 -13.10
CA TYR A 103 1.42 0.51 -14.29
C TYR A 103 1.85 -0.45 -15.40
N PHE A 104 0.94 -0.76 -16.32
CA PHE A 104 1.14 -1.80 -17.34
C PHE A 104 2.21 -1.44 -18.40
N ASN A 105 2.46 -0.16 -18.65
CA ASN A 105 3.54 0.25 -19.55
C ASN A 105 4.93 -0.01 -18.97
N GLY A 106 5.05 -0.11 -17.65
CA GLY A 106 6.27 -0.48 -16.95
C GLY A 106 6.49 -1.98 -16.86
N GLN A 107 5.58 -2.81 -17.39
CA GLN A 107 5.61 -4.26 -17.23
C GLN A 107 6.85 -4.89 -17.88
N ILE A 108 7.52 -5.78 -17.15
CA ILE A 108 8.64 -6.59 -17.64
C ILE A 108 8.35 -8.06 -17.30
N GLY A 109 8.00 -8.85 -18.31
CA GLY A 109 7.56 -10.22 -18.08
C GLY A 109 6.26 -10.24 -17.27
N GLU A 110 6.26 -10.92 -16.12
CA GLU A 110 5.11 -10.98 -15.20
C GLU A 110 5.12 -9.86 -14.15
N ASP A 111 6.21 -9.09 -14.07
CA ASP A 111 6.34 -8.00 -13.11
C ASP A 111 5.64 -6.75 -13.63
N ILE A 112 4.55 -6.36 -12.98
CA ILE A 112 3.81 -5.12 -13.25
C ILE A 112 4.09 -4.14 -12.11
N PRO A 113 4.77 -3.01 -12.36
CA PRO A 113 5.12 -2.06 -11.32
C PRO A 113 3.94 -1.51 -10.56
N ILE A 114 4.15 -1.29 -9.26
CA ILE A 114 3.24 -0.57 -8.39
C ILE A 114 3.66 0.90 -8.36
N VAL A 115 2.70 1.78 -8.59
CA VAL A 115 2.90 3.22 -8.59
C VAL A 115 1.89 3.90 -7.67
N TYR A 116 2.26 5.04 -7.11
CA TYR A 116 1.40 5.94 -6.36
C TYR A 116 1.06 7.15 -7.23
N ILE A 117 -0.21 7.51 -7.27
CA ILE A 117 -0.75 8.62 -8.06
C ILE A 117 -1.47 9.57 -7.11
N GLU A 118 -0.95 10.78 -6.94
CA GLU A 118 -1.62 11.83 -6.19
C GLU A 118 -2.77 12.40 -7.02
N ASN A 119 -3.95 12.58 -6.41
CA ASN A 119 -5.20 12.91 -7.12
C ASN A 119 -5.11 14.22 -7.94
N VAL A 120 -4.27 15.17 -7.53
CA VAL A 120 -4.17 16.51 -8.14
C VAL A 120 -2.92 16.72 -9.00
N GLU A 121 -2.03 15.73 -9.07
CA GLU A 121 -0.74 15.86 -9.76
C GLU A 121 -0.74 15.10 -11.09
N ASP A 122 0.13 15.50 -12.01
CA ASP A 122 0.30 14.85 -13.31
C ASP A 122 1.41 13.79 -13.35
N GLU A 123 2.08 13.59 -12.20
CA GLU A 123 3.18 12.64 -12.03
C GLU A 123 2.82 11.47 -11.11
N GLY A 124 3.24 10.27 -11.50
CA GLY A 124 3.19 9.07 -10.69
C GLY A 124 4.58 8.72 -10.14
N VAL A 125 4.61 8.06 -8.99
CA VAL A 125 5.85 7.63 -8.32
C VAL A 125 5.93 6.11 -8.28
N TYR A 126 7.05 5.52 -8.71
CA TYR A 126 7.26 4.07 -8.59
C TYR A 126 7.52 3.64 -7.14
N LEU A 127 6.76 2.65 -6.68
CA LEU A 127 6.82 2.13 -5.30
C LEU A 127 7.42 0.72 -5.23
N ALA A 128 7.21 -0.12 -6.24
CA ALA A 128 7.76 -1.47 -6.28
C ALA A 128 7.72 -2.04 -7.70
N LYS A 129 8.54 -3.06 -7.95
CA LYS A 129 8.55 -3.76 -9.24
C LYS A 129 7.28 -4.60 -9.47
N ASN A 130 6.66 -5.09 -8.41
CA ASN A 130 5.42 -5.87 -8.42
C ASN A 130 4.70 -5.83 -7.06
N LEU A 131 3.49 -6.40 -6.99
CA LEU A 131 2.67 -6.38 -5.76
C LEU A 131 3.28 -7.19 -4.60
N ASN A 132 3.99 -8.29 -4.86
CA ASN A 132 4.65 -9.08 -3.80
C ASN A 132 5.70 -8.23 -3.06
N GLU A 133 6.55 -7.54 -3.83
CA GLU A 133 7.56 -6.64 -3.29
C GLU A 133 6.92 -5.44 -2.60
N TYR A 134 5.84 -4.89 -3.15
CA TYR A 134 5.11 -3.79 -2.50
C TYR A 134 4.59 -4.17 -1.12
N ILE A 135 4.01 -5.37 -0.95
CA ILE A 135 3.55 -5.87 0.35
C ILE A 135 4.72 -5.89 1.35
N PHE A 136 5.88 -6.41 0.95
CA PHE A 136 7.06 -6.41 1.81
C PHE A 136 7.53 -4.99 2.15
N ILE A 137 7.65 -4.11 1.16
CA ILE A 137 8.11 -2.73 1.34
C ILE A 137 7.15 -1.98 2.29
N ARG A 138 5.84 -2.17 2.15
CA ARG A 138 4.85 -1.59 3.06
C ARG A 138 5.02 -2.10 4.47
N MET A 139 5.18 -3.41 4.68
CA MET A 139 5.47 -3.95 6.01
C MET A 139 6.77 -3.40 6.60
N LEU A 140 7.79 -3.19 5.77
CA LEU A 140 9.05 -2.57 6.19
C LEU A 140 8.88 -1.09 6.57
N TYR A 141 8.05 -0.35 5.83
CA TYR A 141 7.75 1.06 6.05
C TYR A 141 7.05 1.30 7.40
N GLU A 142 6.11 0.43 7.77
CA GLU A 142 5.44 0.52 9.08
C GLU A 142 6.42 0.45 10.26
N LEU A 143 7.59 -0.16 10.07
CA LEU A 143 8.65 -0.23 11.08
C LEU A 143 9.59 0.99 11.08
N SER A 144 9.59 1.82 10.02
CA SER A 144 10.35 3.07 10.02
C SER A 144 9.60 4.21 10.69
N GLU A 145 8.27 4.25 10.60
CA GLU A 145 7.42 5.32 11.13
C GLU A 145 6.21 4.73 11.86
N ILE A 146 6.40 4.38 13.14
CA ILE A 146 5.33 3.86 13.99
C ILE A 146 4.56 5.05 14.58
N GLU A 147 3.41 5.35 13.98
CA GLU A 147 2.51 6.43 14.39
C GLU A 147 1.62 6.09 15.60
N VAL A 148 2.16 5.38 16.59
CA VAL A 148 1.49 5.27 17.90
C VAL A 148 2.24 6.09 18.95
N PRO A 149 1.51 6.76 19.87
CA PRO A 149 2.08 7.30 21.09
C PRO A 149 3.06 6.32 21.76
N SER A 150 4.11 6.85 22.38
CA SER A 150 5.15 6.07 23.06
C SER A 150 4.69 5.39 24.37
N ASP A 151 3.39 5.20 24.56
CA ASP A 151 2.85 4.46 25.70
C ASP A 151 3.14 2.96 25.53
N GLU A 152 3.57 2.30 26.60
CA GLU A 152 3.93 0.88 26.56
C GLU A 152 2.78 -0.03 26.12
N ILE A 153 1.53 0.33 26.45
CA ILE A 153 0.34 -0.45 26.09
C ILE A 153 0.08 -0.33 24.58
N GLU A 154 0.16 0.88 24.04
CA GLU A 154 -0.10 1.12 22.61
C GLU A 154 1.01 0.52 21.74
N LEU A 155 2.27 0.58 22.19
CA LEU A 155 3.36 -0.08 21.49
C LEU A 155 3.24 -1.61 21.51
N ALA A 156 2.76 -2.19 22.62
CA ALA A 156 2.49 -3.62 22.69
C ALA A 156 1.36 -4.03 21.73
N GLU A 157 0.28 -3.24 21.66
CA GLU A 157 -0.82 -3.46 20.71
C GLU A 157 -0.34 -3.33 19.26
N TYR A 158 0.49 -2.34 18.94
CA TYR A 158 1.12 -2.20 17.63
C TYR A 158 1.87 -3.49 17.24
N TRP A 159 2.69 -4.04 18.13
CA TRP A 159 3.44 -5.26 17.83
C TRP A 159 2.57 -6.50 17.65
N ASP A 160 1.47 -6.60 18.40
CA ASP A 160 0.50 -7.68 18.21
C ASP A 160 -0.21 -7.55 16.86
N ASN A 161 -0.59 -6.33 16.47
CA ASN A 161 -1.16 -6.03 15.16
C ASN A 161 -0.17 -6.30 14.02
N TYR A 162 1.10 -5.89 14.16
CA TYR A 162 2.15 -6.15 13.18
C TYR A 162 2.39 -7.65 12.99
N LYS A 163 2.44 -8.45 14.07
CA LYS A 163 2.56 -9.91 13.99
C LYS A 163 1.35 -10.56 13.34
N ALA A 164 0.15 -10.05 13.60
CA ALA A 164 -1.07 -10.53 12.96
C ALA A 164 -1.04 -10.24 11.45
N THR A 165 -0.66 -9.02 11.07
CA THR A 165 -0.44 -8.62 9.68
C THR A 165 0.61 -9.50 9.01
N LEU A 166 1.78 -9.69 9.62
CA LEU A 166 2.82 -10.56 9.07
C LEU A 166 2.27 -11.96 8.80
N ARG A 167 1.58 -12.55 9.78
CA ARG A 167 0.96 -13.88 9.65
C ARG A 167 -0.05 -13.96 8.50
N SER A 168 -0.91 -12.97 8.30
CA SER A 168 -1.88 -13.00 7.20
C SER A 168 -1.24 -12.74 5.84
N HIS A 169 -0.12 -12.01 5.80
CA HIS A 169 0.53 -11.60 4.56
C HIS A 169 1.68 -12.52 4.11
N SER A 170 2.23 -13.37 4.99
CA SER A 170 3.43 -14.19 4.71
C SER A 170 3.33 -15.00 3.41
N LYS A 171 2.14 -15.49 3.04
CA LYS A 171 1.95 -16.31 1.83
C LYS A 171 2.10 -15.52 0.51
N TYR A 172 2.11 -14.19 0.57
CA TYR A 172 2.27 -13.31 -0.58
C TYR A 172 3.71 -12.77 -0.73
N MET A 173 4.61 -13.15 0.15
CA MET A 173 6.02 -12.75 0.13
C MET A 173 6.93 -13.96 -0.07
N THR A 174 8.20 -13.71 -0.36
CA THR A 174 9.21 -14.77 -0.36
C THR A 174 9.51 -15.22 1.07
N THR A 175 9.99 -16.46 1.23
CA THR A 175 10.40 -16.97 2.56
C THR A 175 11.49 -16.12 3.19
N GLU A 176 12.43 -15.60 2.39
CA GLU A 176 13.53 -14.75 2.88
C GLU A 176 13.03 -13.41 3.44
N GLN A 177 12.09 -12.77 2.74
CA GLN A 177 11.42 -11.56 3.20
C GLN A 177 10.67 -11.79 4.52
N VAL A 178 9.90 -12.88 4.62
CA VAL A 178 9.15 -13.21 5.85
C VAL A 178 10.10 -13.41 7.03
N LEU A 179 11.13 -14.25 6.87
CA LEU A 179 12.12 -14.50 7.93
C LEU A 179 12.85 -13.22 8.36
N PHE A 180 13.11 -12.32 7.41
CA PHE A 180 13.70 -11.03 7.72
C PHE A 180 12.78 -10.15 8.57
N LEU A 181 11.51 -9.99 8.17
CA LEU A 181 10.53 -9.23 8.95
C LEU A 181 10.34 -9.83 10.36
N GLU A 182 10.32 -11.16 10.47
CA GLU A 182 10.25 -11.85 11.76
C GLU A 182 11.46 -11.55 12.67
N SER A 183 12.65 -11.38 12.08
CA SER A 183 13.87 -11.07 12.84
C SER A 183 13.85 -9.68 13.48
N LEU A 184 13.11 -8.74 12.87
CA LEU A 184 13.00 -7.35 13.35
C LEU A 184 12.21 -7.22 14.65
N HIS A 185 11.41 -8.21 15.03
CA HIS A 185 10.69 -8.21 16.33
C HIS A 185 11.60 -8.10 17.55
N SER A 186 12.87 -8.50 17.42
CA SER A 186 13.84 -8.44 18.51
C SER A 186 14.53 -7.07 18.64
N LYS A 187 14.29 -6.17 17.68
CA LYS A 187 14.94 -4.87 17.62
C LYS A 187 14.14 -3.85 18.42
N GLU A 188 14.85 -3.09 19.26
CA GLU A 188 14.27 -2.03 20.07
C GLU A 188 13.84 -0.85 19.17
N SER A 189 12.63 -0.33 19.40
CA SER A 189 12.17 0.92 18.80
C SER A 189 12.75 2.12 19.52
N LYS A 190 12.97 3.21 18.79
CA LYS A 190 13.44 4.48 19.33
C LYS A 190 12.39 5.56 19.10
N GLU A 191 12.17 6.39 20.11
CA GLU A 191 11.39 7.61 19.95
C GLU A 191 12.19 8.62 19.11
N ILE A 192 11.55 9.15 18.07
CA ILE A 192 12.06 10.21 17.22
C ILE A 192 11.22 11.46 17.47
N ILE A 193 11.89 12.60 17.65
CA ILE A 193 11.25 13.91 17.83
C ILE A 193 11.57 14.76 16.61
N VAL A 194 10.52 15.23 15.93
CA VAL A 194 10.64 16.08 14.75
C VAL A 194 10.40 17.53 15.17
N TYR A 195 11.30 18.42 14.77
CA TYR A 195 11.23 19.85 15.06
C TYR A 195 10.83 20.65 13.83
N ASN A 196 9.97 21.65 14.02
CA ASN A 196 9.62 22.58 12.96
C ASN A 196 10.75 23.59 12.68
N TYR A 197 10.57 24.47 11.68
CA TYR A 197 11.56 25.48 11.30
C TYR A 197 11.88 26.51 12.42
N LYS A 198 11.06 26.59 13.47
CA LYS A 198 11.30 27.44 14.65
C LYS A 198 12.05 26.70 15.77
N GLY A 199 12.37 25.42 15.57
CA GLY A 199 12.98 24.57 16.60
C GLY A 199 12.00 24.11 17.68
N GLU A 200 10.70 24.26 17.45
CA GLU A 200 9.65 23.74 18.35
C GLU A 200 9.33 22.30 17.95
N GLU A 201 9.01 21.45 18.92
CA GLU A 201 8.54 20.09 18.64
C GLU A 201 7.27 20.16 17.78
N SER A 202 7.31 19.46 16.64
CA SER A 202 6.19 19.35 15.70
C SER A 202 5.40 18.07 15.97
N PHE A 203 6.07 16.93 15.99
CA PHE A 203 5.49 15.62 16.30
C PHE A 203 6.58 14.64 16.75
N ARG A 204 6.13 13.50 17.28
CA ARG A 204 6.98 12.40 17.73
C ARG A 204 6.42 11.07 17.24
N TYR A 205 7.28 10.10 16.99
CA TYR A 205 6.90 8.77 16.55
C TYR A 205 7.94 7.74 17.02
N ASN A 206 7.59 6.46 16.99
CA ASN A 206 8.54 5.39 17.29
C ASN A 206 9.12 4.81 15.99
N SER A 207 10.35 4.33 16.02
CA SER A 207 11.00 3.78 14.84
C SER A 207 11.89 2.60 15.20
N VAL A 208 11.67 1.46 14.53
CA VAL A 208 12.52 0.28 14.62
C VAL A 208 13.64 0.35 13.58
N LEU A 209 13.36 0.99 12.44
CA LEU A 209 14.28 1.15 11.32
C LEU A 209 14.57 2.63 11.08
N THR A 210 15.85 3.00 11.13
CA THR A 210 16.27 4.29 10.59
C THR A 210 15.97 4.36 9.09
N GLU A 211 15.88 5.57 8.52
CA GLU A 211 15.71 5.78 7.08
C GLU A 211 16.80 5.07 6.26
N GLU A 212 18.06 5.08 6.73
CA GLU A 212 19.18 4.37 6.09
C GLU A 212 18.99 2.85 6.12
N GLU A 213 18.47 2.30 7.21
CA GLU A 213 18.19 0.88 7.34
C GLU A 213 17.00 0.47 6.47
N PHE A 214 15.92 1.25 6.45
CA PHE A 214 14.79 1.03 5.55
C PHE A 214 15.27 0.96 4.10
N LYS A 215 16.01 1.97 3.62
CA LYS A 215 16.56 2.01 2.25
C LYS A 215 17.45 0.80 1.98
N LYS A 216 18.37 0.49 2.89
CA LYS A 216 19.27 -0.66 2.78
C LYS A 216 18.51 -1.98 2.65
N TYR A 217 17.50 -2.21 3.49
CA TYR A 217 16.76 -3.47 3.48
C TYR A 217 15.81 -3.58 2.30
N ARG A 218 15.16 -2.48 1.91
CA ARG A 218 14.41 -2.39 0.65
C ARG A 218 15.30 -2.78 -0.54
N ASP A 219 16.48 -2.16 -0.68
CA ASP A 219 17.37 -2.41 -1.83
C ASP A 219 17.96 -3.84 -1.82
N LEU A 220 18.11 -4.42 -0.63
CA LEU A 220 18.59 -5.79 -0.46
C LEU A 220 17.54 -6.83 -0.89
N TYR A 221 16.28 -6.64 -0.52
CA TYR A 221 15.22 -7.64 -0.72
C TYR A 221 14.31 -7.34 -1.92
N CYS A 222 14.25 -6.10 -2.39
CA CYS A 222 13.42 -5.62 -3.49
C CYS A 222 14.22 -4.63 -4.38
N PRO A 223 15.33 -5.08 -5.00
CA PRO A 223 16.12 -4.21 -5.85
C PRO A 223 15.29 -3.75 -7.06
N TYR A 224 15.06 -2.44 -7.14
CA TYR A 224 14.35 -1.82 -8.24
C TYR A 224 14.95 -0.46 -8.55
N ASP A 225 15.53 -0.34 -9.74
CA ASP A 225 16.24 0.87 -10.20
C ASP A 225 15.33 2.09 -10.33
N LYS A 226 14.03 1.87 -10.56
CA LYS A 226 13.04 2.93 -10.67
C LYS A 226 12.40 3.36 -9.35
N TYR A 227 12.72 2.76 -8.21
CA TYR A 227 12.07 3.12 -6.95
C TYR A 227 12.20 4.64 -6.68
N GLU A 228 11.09 5.30 -6.32
CA GLU A 228 10.96 6.77 -6.18
C GLU A 228 11.19 7.60 -7.45
N GLU A 229 11.46 7.00 -8.61
CA GLU A 229 11.44 7.74 -9.87
C GLU A 229 10.01 8.23 -10.16
N ARG A 230 9.92 9.39 -10.80
CA ARG A 230 8.65 10.00 -11.22
C ARG A 230 8.45 9.87 -12.73
N PHE A 231 7.19 9.78 -13.15
CA PHE A 231 6.82 9.80 -14.57
C PHE A 231 5.51 10.56 -14.76
N VAL A 232 5.42 11.30 -15.87
CA VAL A 232 4.18 11.99 -16.25
C VAL A 232 3.19 10.98 -16.83
N PHE A 233 1.96 11.00 -16.33
CA PHE A 233 0.90 10.06 -16.76
C PHE A 233 -0.35 10.76 -17.32
N MET A 234 -0.49 12.06 -17.12
CA MET A 234 -1.60 12.86 -17.63
C MET A 234 -1.13 14.25 -18.08
N VAL A 235 -2.02 14.99 -18.73
CA VAL A 235 -1.82 16.41 -19.05
C VAL A 235 -2.91 17.20 -18.36
N ILE A 236 -2.52 18.19 -17.55
CA ILE A 236 -3.44 19.15 -16.95
C ILE A 236 -3.54 20.35 -17.91
N SER A 237 -4.74 20.65 -18.41
CA SER A 237 -5.00 21.74 -19.35
C SER A 237 -5.31 23.09 -18.69
#